data_AF-A0AA47NBH7-F1
#
_entry.id   AF-A0AA47NBH7-F1
#
_cell.length_a   1.000
_cell.length_b   1.000
_cell.length_c   1.000
_cell.angle_alpha   90.00
_cell.angle_beta   90.00
_cell.angle_gamma   90.00
#
_symmetry.space_group_name_H-M   'P 1'
#
loop_
_entity.id
_entity.type
_entity.pdbx_description
1 polymer ?
#
loop_
_entity_poly.entity_id
_entity_poly.type
_entity_poly.pdbx_seq_one_letter_code
_entity_poly.pdbx_strand_id
1 'polypeptide(L)'
;MASFKPTRIQVYPKLGEKVTQDTLYWKNYKAPVQIKEFGAITSIDFSPLAPHTYAVTASTRVHIYGPFSQEPVKTFTRFKDTAYSGRFRSDGQLLVAGCEDSVVRLFDVSGRVAIRMFKGHTKAVHVTDFTSERYQIMTGSDDYTCRLWDIPNSAELTSYREHTDYVRCGTTSKLNRDLFFTGSYDHTVKLFDARVDKSVMTMDHGQPVESLLLFPSEGLLVSAGGRYVKVWDLLKGGQPLVSLKNHHKTVTGLCLGSNGQRLLSASLDRHVKVYNTTNYKVVHNFDYATSILSLGLAPDDESIVVGMTNGVLSIKHKKSPEDSKGAVQQKRQPAYRVFVKGKNYVPKQDDYLVSKPVRQHLAKYDKQLKKFNVSKALDIAMEQWLRFRKSEIPMAVIKELERRGTLKNALAGRDERELCQLLSFVIWNLVDPRFTAILTTVAEMLLEIYQSTVGMSSLVDRQLLRLHELLDKESECQQELMEVLGMLDVLFASAPPRKEVTLPGDSRANGLALGDAGTHQPQLQTS
;
A
#
# COMPACT_ATOMS: atom_id res chain seq x y z
N MET A 1 25.76 -41.60 8.27
CA MET A 1 26.53 -40.34 8.29
C MET A 1 25.58 -39.21 8.63
N ALA A 2 25.80 -38.50 9.74
CA ALA A 2 24.93 -37.39 10.14
C ALA A 2 24.87 -36.33 9.01
N SER A 3 23.67 -36.02 8.53
CA SER A 3 23.46 -35.02 7.49
C SER A 3 23.85 -33.64 8.01
N PHE A 4 24.80 -32.98 7.35
CA PHE A 4 25.19 -31.60 7.66
C PHE A 4 23.97 -30.68 7.59
N LYS A 5 23.63 -30.03 8.71
CA LYS A 5 22.57 -29.03 8.76
C LYS A 5 23.17 -27.68 8.31
N PRO A 6 22.58 -26.99 7.31
CA PRO A 6 23.04 -25.67 6.90
C PRO A 6 22.91 -24.68 8.06
N THR A 7 23.80 -23.69 8.12
CA THR A 7 23.72 -22.67 9.18
C THR A 7 22.40 -21.91 9.07
N ARG A 8 21.68 -21.80 10.19
CA ARG A 8 20.43 -21.04 10.23
C ARG A 8 20.76 -19.57 10.40
N ILE A 9 20.56 -18.79 9.34
CA ILE A 9 20.62 -17.33 9.42
C ILE A 9 19.48 -16.88 10.32
N GLN A 10 19.81 -16.23 11.44
CA GLN A 10 18.81 -15.68 12.34
C GLN A 10 18.16 -14.47 11.66
N VAL A 11 16.87 -14.58 11.36
CA VAL A 11 16.08 -13.44 10.89
C VAL A 11 15.65 -12.67 12.11
N TYR A 12 16.24 -11.49 12.29
CA TYR A 12 15.84 -10.60 13.38
C TYR A 12 14.58 -9.84 12.98
N PRO A 13 13.58 -9.73 13.86
CA PRO A 13 12.48 -8.82 13.62
C PRO A 13 13.07 -7.40 13.53
N LYS A 14 12.78 -6.71 12.43
CA LYS A 14 13.13 -5.29 12.32
C LYS A 14 12.25 -4.53 13.31
N LEU A 15 12.87 -3.82 14.25
CA LEU A 15 12.18 -2.86 15.11
C LEU A 15 11.61 -1.75 14.22
N GLY A 16 10.29 -1.57 14.23
CA GLY A 16 9.57 -0.65 13.36
C GLY A 16 8.21 -1.21 12.90
N GLU A 17 7.50 -0.45 12.05
CA GLU A 17 6.22 -0.87 11.50
C GLU A 17 6.35 -2.26 10.85
N LYS A 18 5.53 -3.22 11.31
CA LYS A 18 5.43 -4.53 10.68
C LYS A 18 5.00 -4.30 9.24
N VAL A 19 5.92 -4.55 8.30
CA VAL A 19 5.63 -4.53 6.86
C VAL A 19 4.59 -5.62 6.61
N THR A 20 3.30 -5.25 6.60
CA THR A 20 2.20 -6.15 6.34
C THR A 20 2.29 -6.67 4.91
N GLN A 21 1.71 -7.83 4.63
CA GLN A 21 1.65 -8.35 3.25
C GLN A 21 1.00 -7.34 2.30
N ASP A 22 0.04 -6.56 2.79
CA ASP A 22 -0.55 -5.46 2.03
C ASP A 22 0.45 -4.34 1.72
N THR A 23 1.32 -3.95 2.66
CA THR A 23 2.35 -2.94 2.34
C THR A 23 3.34 -3.45 1.29
N LEU A 24 3.66 -4.76 1.27
CA LEU A 24 4.47 -5.36 0.21
C LEU A 24 3.70 -5.37 -1.13
N TYR A 25 2.40 -5.67 -1.09
CA TYR A 25 1.52 -5.63 -2.24
C TYR A 25 1.53 -4.26 -2.92
N TRP A 26 1.34 -3.19 -2.16
CA TRP A 26 1.34 -1.81 -2.68
C TRP A 26 2.75 -1.27 -2.99
N LYS A 27 3.80 -1.81 -2.37
CA LYS A 27 5.20 -1.53 -2.77
C LYS A 27 5.60 -2.22 -4.08
N ASN A 28 4.90 -3.26 -4.51
CA ASN A 28 5.21 -4.00 -5.75
C ASN A 28 4.75 -3.30 -7.03
N TYR A 29 4.34 -2.03 -6.96
CA TYR A 29 4.07 -1.22 -8.15
C TYR A 29 5.39 -0.75 -8.81
N LYS A 30 5.40 -0.71 -10.15
CA LYS A 30 6.49 -0.16 -10.98
C LYS A 30 6.62 1.35 -10.74
N ALA A 31 7.76 1.90 -11.15
CA ALA A 31 7.97 3.34 -11.14
C ALA A 31 6.83 4.05 -11.90
N PRO A 32 6.34 5.19 -11.39
CA PRO A 32 5.24 5.90 -12.02
C PRO A 32 5.64 6.42 -13.41
N VAL A 33 4.80 6.15 -14.41
CA VAL A 33 4.86 6.83 -15.71
C VAL A 33 4.14 8.17 -15.56
N GLN A 34 4.76 9.25 -16.02
CA GLN A 34 4.19 10.60 -15.97
C GLN A 34 3.90 11.08 -17.39
N ILE A 35 2.65 11.42 -17.67
CA ILE A 35 2.21 11.97 -18.94
C ILE A 35 1.75 13.41 -18.68
N LYS A 36 2.23 14.36 -19.47
CA LYS A 36 1.84 15.77 -19.33
C LYS A 36 0.69 16.08 -20.27
N GLU A 37 -0.43 16.48 -19.69
CA GLU A 37 -1.61 16.98 -20.37
C GLU A 37 -1.65 18.52 -20.40
N PHE A 38 -2.59 19.05 -21.19
CA PHE A 38 -2.72 20.49 -21.41
C PHE A 38 -3.30 21.23 -20.19
N GLY A 39 -4.09 20.56 -19.34
CA GLY A 39 -4.77 21.18 -18.21
C GLY A 39 -4.95 20.25 -17.03
N ALA A 40 -5.47 20.79 -15.93
CA ALA A 40 -5.77 20.04 -14.72
C ALA A 40 -6.74 18.88 -15.00
N ILE A 41 -6.46 17.73 -14.40
CA ILE A 41 -7.19 16.49 -14.68
C ILE A 41 -8.36 16.37 -13.71
N THR A 42 -9.56 16.63 -14.21
CA THR A 42 -10.78 16.78 -13.41
C THR A 42 -11.37 15.45 -12.99
N SER A 43 -11.46 14.49 -13.91
CA SER A 43 -12.03 13.16 -13.65
C SER A 43 -11.29 12.08 -14.41
N ILE A 44 -11.25 10.89 -13.81
CA ILE A 44 -10.67 9.69 -14.40
C ILE A 44 -11.64 8.55 -14.15
N ASP A 45 -11.97 7.81 -15.19
CA ASP A 45 -12.88 6.67 -15.10
C ASP A 45 -12.37 5.50 -15.92
N PHE A 46 -12.52 4.30 -15.38
CA PHE A 46 -12.07 3.06 -16.01
C PHE A 46 -13.24 2.36 -16.69
N SER A 47 -13.01 1.86 -17.90
CA SER A 47 -13.94 0.92 -18.50
C SER A 47 -13.97 -0.38 -17.69
N PRO A 48 -15.17 -0.90 -17.36
CA PRO A 48 -15.31 -2.10 -16.55
C PRO A 48 -14.97 -3.38 -17.31
N LEU A 49 -14.90 -3.34 -18.64
CA LEU A 49 -14.52 -4.47 -19.49
C LEU A 49 -13.02 -4.42 -19.85
N ALA A 50 -12.40 -5.60 -19.93
CA ALA A 50 -11.06 -5.73 -20.51
C ALA A 50 -11.08 -5.23 -21.97
N PRO A 51 -10.12 -4.41 -22.43
CA PRO A 51 -8.77 -4.18 -21.91
C PRO A 51 -8.62 -3.03 -20.89
N HIS A 52 -9.66 -2.65 -20.15
CA HIS A 52 -9.62 -1.61 -19.12
C HIS A 52 -9.00 -0.28 -19.61
N THR A 53 -9.44 0.17 -20.78
CA THR A 53 -9.18 1.54 -21.21
C THR A 53 -9.73 2.51 -20.21
N TYR A 54 -9.04 3.62 -19.96
CA TYR A 54 -9.51 4.64 -19.04
C TYR A 54 -9.62 6.00 -19.74
N ALA A 55 -10.63 6.76 -19.32
CA ALA A 55 -10.93 8.08 -19.83
C ALA A 55 -10.38 9.09 -18.84
N VAL A 56 -9.68 10.09 -19.36
CA VAL A 56 -9.09 11.19 -18.62
C VAL A 56 -9.65 12.47 -19.17
N THR A 57 -10.32 13.24 -18.34
CA THR A 57 -10.81 14.56 -18.72
C THR A 57 -9.80 15.63 -18.32
N ALA A 58 -9.35 16.40 -19.31
CA ALA A 58 -8.38 17.47 -19.12
C ALA A 58 -8.85 18.73 -19.87
N SER A 59 -9.30 19.73 -19.12
CA SER A 59 -9.84 21.00 -19.66
C SER A 59 -10.85 20.75 -20.79
N THR A 60 -10.61 21.19 -22.03
CA THR A 60 -11.54 21.08 -23.16
C THR A 60 -11.53 19.72 -23.88
N ARG A 61 -10.80 18.73 -23.36
CA ARG A 61 -10.60 17.44 -24.05
C ARG A 61 -10.86 16.26 -23.14
N VAL A 62 -11.32 15.18 -23.74
CA VAL A 62 -11.40 13.87 -23.10
C VAL A 62 -10.50 12.90 -23.86
N HIS A 63 -9.49 12.38 -23.17
CA HIS A 63 -8.53 11.42 -23.70
C HIS A 63 -8.91 10.01 -23.27
N ILE A 64 -8.87 9.05 -24.20
CA ILE A 64 -8.96 7.63 -23.89
C ILE A 64 -7.56 7.04 -24.00
N TYR A 65 -7.10 6.46 -22.89
CA TYR A 65 -5.83 5.76 -22.80
C TYR A 65 -6.04 4.26 -22.79
N GLY A 66 -5.09 3.54 -23.38
CA GLY A 66 -4.96 2.09 -23.22
C GLY A 66 -4.31 1.76 -21.87
N PRO A 67 -4.46 0.52 -21.38
CA PRO A 67 -3.90 0.11 -20.09
C PRO A 67 -2.38 0.26 -20.03
N PHE A 68 -1.65 0.02 -21.13
CA PHE A 68 -0.19 0.12 -21.18
C PHE A 68 0.32 1.18 -22.17
N SER A 69 -0.58 1.79 -22.93
CA SER A 69 -0.22 2.79 -23.93
C SER A 69 0.02 4.14 -23.25
N GLN A 70 1.19 4.72 -23.47
CA GLN A 70 1.50 6.07 -22.99
C GLN A 70 0.92 7.16 -23.89
N GLU A 71 0.51 6.80 -25.11
CA GLU A 71 -0.16 7.70 -26.03
C GLU A 71 -1.68 7.54 -25.93
N PRO A 72 -2.44 8.65 -26.00
CA PRO A 72 -3.90 8.58 -26.00
C PRO A 72 -4.36 7.89 -27.28
N VAL A 73 -5.09 6.79 -27.12
CA VAL A 73 -5.67 6.02 -28.24
C VAL A 73 -6.67 6.89 -29.00
N LYS A 74 -7.47 7.68 -28.28
CA LYS A 74 -8.44 8.61 -28.84
C LYS A 74 -8.51 9.90 -28.04
N THR A 75 -8.90 10.96 -28.73
CA THR A 75 -9.13 12.27 -28.13
C THR A 75 -10.44 12.84 -28.66
N PHE A 76 -11.31 13.27 -27.75
CA PHE A 76 -12.51 14.06 -28.06
C PHE A 76 -12.21 15.54 -27.83
N THR A 77 -12.24 16.33 -28.89
CA THR A 77 -11.93 17.78 -28.87
C THR A 77 -13.14 18.68 -29.15
N ARG A 78 -14.31 18.09 -29.43
CA ARG A 78 -15.51 18.78 -29.93
C ARG A 78 -16.32 19.47 -28.82
N PHE A 79 -15.65 19.93 -27.77
CA PHE A 79 -16.25 20.71 -26.69
C PHE A 79 -15.99 22.20 -26.99
N LYS A 80 -16.99 23.05 -26.78
CA LYS A 80 -16.80 24.50 -26.95
C LYS A 80 -16.09 25.07 -25.72
N ASP A 81 -16.37 24.50 -24.55
CA ASP A 81 -15.75 24.87 -23.28
C ASP A 81 -15.20 23.64 -22.52
N THR A 82 -14.86 23.80 -21.23
CA THR A 82 -14.24 22.74 -20.43
C THR A 82 -15.16 21.54 -20.19
N ALA A 83 -14.57 20.34 -20.15
CA ALA A 83 -15.20 19.08 -19.80
C ALA A 83 -14.81 18.68 -18.36
N TYR A 84 -15.82 18.48 -17.51
CA TYR A 84 -15.62 18.20 -16.09
C TYR A 84 -15.64 16.72 -15.75
N SER A 85 -16.50 15.94 -16.40
CA SER A 85 -16.62 14.51 -16.18
C SER A 85 -16.56 13.73 -17.49
N GLY A 86 -15.99 12.52 -17.43
CA GLY A 86 -16.02 11.54 -18.51
C GLY A 86 -16.22 10.16 -17.90
N ARG A 87 -17.42 9.58 -18.05
CA ARG A 87 -17.75 8.25 -17.50
C ARG A 87 -18.06 7.25 -18.59
N PHE A 88 -17.58 6.02 -18.41
CA PHE A 88 -17.94 4.90 -19.26
C PHE A 88 -19.27 4.29 -18.82
N ARG A 89 -20.02 3.81 -19.81
CA ARG A 89 -21.14 2.91 -19.54
C ARG A 89 -20.62 1.53 -19.13
N SER A 90 -21.44 0.76 -18.44
CA SER A 90 -21.12 -0.60 -17.97
C SER A 90 -20.67 -1.57 -19.08
N ASP A 91 -20.99 -1.29 -20.33
CA ASP A 91 -20.62 -2.08 -21.50
C ASP A 91 -19.35 -1.58 -22.21
N GLY A 92 -18.74 -0.48 -21.73
CA GLY A 92 -17.51 0.09 -22.28
C GLY A 92 -17.63 0.71 -23.68
N GLN A 93 -18.82 0.76 -24.28
CA GLN A 93 -19.00 1.27 -25.64
C GLN A 93 -19.38 2.75 -25.68
N LEU A 94 -20.10 3.23 -24.67
CA LEU A 94 -20.52 4.62 -24.60
C LEU A 94 -19.74 5.38 -23.52
N LEU A 95 -19.48 6.65 -23.80
CA LEU A 95 -18.87 7.60 -22.87
C LEU A 95 -19.76 8.84 -22.78
N VAL A 96 -20.10 9.25 -21.56
CA VAL A 96 -20.80 10.52 -21.31
C VAL A 96 -19.81 11.54 -20.78
N ALA A 97 -19.91 12.76 -21.29
CA ALA A 97 -19.14 13.88 -20.78
C ALA A 97 -20.03 15.07 -20.40
N GLY A 98 -19.81 15.58 -19.18
CA GLY A 98 -20.38 16.83 -18.67
C GLY A 98 -19.50 18.01 -19.04
N CYS A 99 -20.11 19.12 -19.46
CA CYS A 99 -19.40 20.29 -19.97
C CYS A 99 -19.87 21.58 -19.28
N GLU A 100 -19.00 22.59 -19.29
CA GLU A 100 -19.29 23.94 -18.81
C GLU A 100 -20.38 24.64 -19.64
N ASP A 101 -20.51 24.27 -20.92
CA ASP A 101 -21.58 24.72 -21.84
C ASP A 101 -23.01 24.37 -21.40
N SER A 102 -23.21 23.76 -20.21
CA SER A 102 -24.50 23.25 -19.72
C SER A 102 -25.09 22.11 -20.56
N VAL A 103 -24.32 21.56 -21.50
CA VAL A 103 -24.72 20.47 -22.39
C VAL A 103 -23.98 19.20 -22.00
N VAL A 104 -24.73 18.11 -21.83
CA VAL A 104 -24.15 16.77 -21.66
C VAL A 104 -24.06 16.10 -23.02
N ARG A 105 -22.89 15.54 -23.34
CA ARG A 105 -22.62 14.93 -24.65
C ARG A 105 -22.36 13.43 -24.47
N LEU A 106 -23.02 12.64 -25.30
CA LEU A 106 -22.84 11.19 -25.38
C LEU A 106 -21.96 10.86 -26.58
N PHE A 107 -20.91 10.10 -26.37
CA PHE A 107 -19.98 9.64 -27.38
C PHE A 107 -20.00 8.12 -27.49
N ASP A 108 -19.80 7.64 -28.71
CA ASP A 108 -19.37 6.26 -28.93
C ASP A 108 -17.84 6.22 -28.76
N VAL A 109 -17.34 5.24 -28.01
CA VAL A 109 -15.91 4.98 -27.85
C VAL A 109 -15.29 4.61 -29.20
N SER A 110 -16.05 4.01 -30.11
CA SER A 110 -15.61 3.69 -31.47
C SER A 110 -15.48 4.97 -32.34
N GLY A 111 -16.43 5.90 -32.19
CA GLY A 111 -16.53 7.13 -32.95
C GLY A 111 -15.69 8.29 -32.39
N ARG A 112 -15.70 9.42 -33.11
CA ARG A 112 -15.16 10.71 -32.65
C ARG A 112 -16.23 11.79 -32.47
N VAL A 113 -17.44 11.53 -32.99
CA VAL A 113 -18.54 12.49 -33.01
C VAL A 113 -19.49 12.17 -31.86
N ALA A 114 -20.06 13.21 -31.25
CA ALA A 114 -21.11 13.04 -30.26
C ALA A 114 -22.35 12.43 -30.94
N ILE A 115 -22.84 11.31 -30.41
CA ILE A 115 -24.06 10.66 -30.87
C ILE A 115 -25.26 11.53 -30.54
N ARG A 116 -25.30 12.04 -29.30
CA ARG A 116 -26.42 12.82 -28.77
C ARG A 116 -25.92 13.94 -27.85
N MET A 117 -26.74 14.98 -27.75
CA MET A 117 -26.53 16.10 -26.84
C MET A 117 -27.81 16.30 -26.02
N PHE A 118 -27.67 16.36 -24.70
CA PHE A 118 -28.77 16.63 -23.78
C PHE A 118 -28.68 18.09 -23.36
N LYS A 119 -29.74 18.85 -23.68
CA LYS A 119 -29.87 20.27 -23.36
C LYS A 119 -31.01 20.43 -22.36
N GLY A 120 -30.76 21.14 -21.27
CA GLY A 120 -31.80 21.49 -20.30
C GLY A 120 -31.24 22.09 -19.02
N HIS A 121 -30.01 21.75 -18.64
CA HIS A 121 -29.27 22.46 -17.61
C HIS A 121 -29.00 23.91 -18.02
N THR A 122 -28.97 24.79 -17.03
CA THR A 122 -28.73 26.23 -17.22
C THR A 122 -27.29 26.64 -16.88
N LYS A 123 -26.56 25.79 -16.16
CA LYS A 123 -25.16 25.99 -15.74
C LYS A 123 -24.31 24.75 -16.02
N ALA A 124 -23.01 24.86 -15.74
CA ALA A 124 -22.02 23.80 -15.90
C ALA A 124 -22.47 22.47 -15.29
N VAL A 125 -22.19 21.38 -15.99
CA VAL A 125 -22.49 20.02 -15.52
C VAL A 125 -21.18 19.36 -15.08
N HIS A 126 -21.04 19.18 -13.76
CA HIS A 126 -19.86 18.56 -13.18
C HIS A 126 -19.97 17.04 -13.12
N VAL A 127 -21.15 16.54 -12.76
CA VAL A 127 -21.38 15.12 -12.51
C VAL A 127 -22.16 14.53 -13.68
N THR A 128 -21.65 13.43 -14.21
CA THR A 128 -22.37 12.56 -15.12
C THR A 128 -22.11 11.12 -14.72
N ASP A 129 -23.13 10.27 -14.75
CA ASP A 129 -22.99 8.84 -14.48
C ASP A 129 -24.09 8.04 -15.20
N PHE A 130 -23.82 6.78 -15.50
CA PHE A 130 -24.80 5.89 -16.13
C PHE A 130 -25.52 5.06 -15.08
N THR A 131 -26.84 4.97 -15.19
CA THR A 131 -27.64 4.01 -14.41
C THR A 131 -27.37 2.56 -14.82
N SER A 132 -27.73 1.61 -13.95
CA SER A 132 -27.52 0.17 -14.20
C SER A 132 -28.28 -0.37 -15.42
N GLU A 133 -29.45 0.20 -15.75
CA GLU A 133 -30.27 -0.19 -16.92
C GLU A 133 -29.66 0.26 -18.25
N ARG A 134 -28.49 0.92 -18.27
CA ARG A 134 -27.75 1.34 -19.47
C ARG A 134 -28.45 2.35 -20.40
N TYR A 135 -29.73 2.63 -20.18
CA TYR A 135 -30.56 3.53 -20.99
C TYR A 135 -30.72 4.92 -20.38
N GLN A 136 -30.42 5.10 -19.10
CA GLN A 136 -30.57 6.39 -18.43
C GLN A 136 -29.24 6.95 -17.93
N ILE A 137 -29.14 8.28 -17.93
CA ILE A 137 -27.97 9.04 -17.47
C ILE A 137 -28.42 9.94 -16.32
N MET A 138 -27.67 9.92 -15.22
CA MET A 138 -27.79 10.88 -14.13
C MET A 138 -26.81 12.03 -14.36
N THR A 139 -27.29 13.27 -14.19
CA THR A 139 -26.47 14.48 -14.32
C THR A 139 -26.66 15.39 -13.11
N GLY A 140 -25.57 15.97 -12.63
CA GLY A 140 -25.56 16.95 -11.54
C GLY A 140 -24.84 18.22 -11.97
N SER A 141 -25.46 19.37 -11.70
CA SER A 141 -25.03 20.67 -12.21
C SER A 141 -24.94 21.73 -11.11
N ASP A 142 -24.21 22.80 -11.42
CA ASP A 142 -24.13 24.02 -10.62
C ASP A 142 -25.46 24.83 -10.63
N ASP A 143 -26.48 24.39 -11.38
CA ASP A 143 -27.85 24.91 -11.29
C ASP A 143 -28.63 24.36 -10.09
N TYR A 144 -27.96 23.62 -9.20
CA TYR A 144 -28.51 22.95 -8.01
C TYR A 144 -29.47 21.80 -8.34
N THR A 145 -29.60 21.46 -9.63
CA THR A 145 -30.51 20.41 -10.08
C THR A 145 -29.75 19.13 -10.38
N CYS A 146 -30.38 18.02 -10.03
CA CYS A 146 -29.99 16.69 -10.49
C CYS A 146 -31.04 16.22 -11.48
N ARG A 147 -30.64 15.77 -12.66
CA ARG A 147 -31.58 15.35 -13.70
C ARG A 147 -31.28 13.93 -14.15
N LEU A 148 -32.34 13.24 -14.53
CA LEU A 148 -32.27 11.91 -15.10
C LEU A 148 -32.75 11.97 -16.55
N TRP A 149 -31.94 11.47 -17.46
CA TRP A 149 -32.14 11.56 -18.90
C TRP A 149 -32.35 10.19 -19.50
N ASP A 150 -33.24 10.11 -20.49
CA ASP A 150 -33.41 8.92 -21.32
C ASP A 150 -32.56 9.03 -22.59
N ILE A 151 -31.65 8.07 -22.81
CA ILE A 151 -30.74 8.06 -23.96
C ILE A 151 -31.48 7.97 -25.30
N PRO A 152 -32.42 7.04 -25.55
CA PRO A 152 -33.10 6.90 -26.85
C PRO A 152 -34.00 8.08 -27.22
N ASN A 153 -34.57 8.81 -26.26
CA ASN A 153 -35.41 9.96 -26.54
C ASN A 153 -34.68 11.30 -26.41
N SER A 154 -33.47 11.31 -25.83
CA SER A 154 -32.76 12.55 -25.44
C SER A 154 -33.60 13.49 -24.57
N ALA A 155 -34.59 12.93 -23.88
CA ALA A 155 -35.55 13.68 -23.08
C ALA A 155 -35.20 13.59 -21.60
N GLU A 156 -35.54 14.64 -20.87
CA GLU A 156 -35.48 14.67 -19.41
C GLU A 156 -36.66 13.86 -18.86
N LEU A 157 -36.37 12.87 -18.00
CA LEU A 157 -37.39 12.05 -17.34
C LEU A 157 -37.84 12.74 -16.04
N THR A 158 -36.90 13.06 -15.17
CA THR A 158 -37.17 13.64 -13.85
C THR A 158 -36.12 14.69 -13.49
N SER A 159 -36.56 15.75 -12.81
CA SER A 159 -35.72 16.86 -12.34
C SER A 159 -35.85 17.01 -10.82
N TYR A 160 -34.74 16.91 -10.09
CA TYR A 160 -34.68 17.05 -8.64
C TYR A 160 -34.06 18.40 -8.28
N ARG A 161 -34.80 19.24 -7.54
CA ARG A 161 -34.38 20.59 -7.12
C ARG A 161 -34.41 20.74 -5.61
N GLU A 162 -33.68 19.88 -4.92
CA GLU A 162 -33.67 19.89 -3.47
C GLU A 162 -32.34 20.34 -2.85
N HIS A 163 -31.24 20.35 -3.62
CA HIS A 163 -29.98 20.86 -3.13
C HIS A 163 -30.02 22.39 -3.07
N THR A 164 -29.37 22.97 -2.06
CA THR A 164 -29.33 24.43 -1.89
C THR A 164 -28.08 25.05 -2.52
N ASP A 165 -27.06 24.24 -2.80
CA ASP A 165 -25.77 24.68 -3.37
C ASP A 165 -25.26 23.69 -4.45
N TYR A 166 -24.11 23.98 -5.07
CA TYR A 166 -23.56 23.26 -6.23
C TYR A 166 -23.44 21.75 -6.02
N VAL A 167 -23.96 20.99 -6.98
CA VAL A 167 -23.85 19.53 -6.98
C VAL A 167 -22.58 19.12 -7.70
N ARG A 168 -21.57 18.68 -6.95
CA ARG A 168 -20.22 18.38 -7.47
C ARG A 168 -19.86 16.91 -7.52
N CYS A 169 -20.59 16.06 -6.80
CA CYS A 169 -20.41 14.62 -6.89
C CYS A 169 -21.73 13.86 -6.95
N GLY A 170 -21.68 12.66 -7.52
CA GLY A 170 -22.78 11.74 -7.54
C GLY A 170 -22.32 10.36 -7.99
N THR A 171 -23.05 9.35 -7.55
CA THR A 171 -22.81 7.95 -7.92
C THR A 171 -24.16 7.25 -8.04
N THR A 172 -24.27 6.41 -9.07
CA THR A 172 -25.43 5.53 -9.24
C THR A 172 -25.18 4.18 -8.56
N SER A 173 -26.27 3.47 -8.25
CA SER A 173 -26.22 2.07 -7.87
C SER A 173 -26.04 1.20 -9.11
N LYS A 174 -25.24 0.13 -8.98
CA LYS A 174 -24.96 -0.80 -10.09
C LYS A 174 -25.93 -1.96 -10.13
N LEU A 175 -26.54 -2.33 -9.00
CA LEU A 175 -27.54 -3.39 -8.91
C LEU A 175 -28.95 -2.82 -9.04
N ASN A 176 -29.25 -1.71 -8.35
CA ASN A 176 -30.55 -1.06 -8.37
C ASN A 176 -30.56 0.09 -9.36
N ARG A 177 -31.49 0.03 -10.31
CA ARG A 177 -31.59 1.01 -11.39
C ARG A 177 -32.10 2.38 -10.96
N ASP A 178 -32.97 2.39 -9.96
CA ASP A 178 -33.70 3.58 -9.57
C ASP A 178 -32.94 4.37 -8.49
N LEU A 179 -31.91 3.78 -7.87
CA LEU A 179 -31.20 4.42 -6.76
C LEU A 179 -29.95 5.16 -7.22
N PHE A 180 -29.85 6.41 -6.81
CA PHE A 180 -28.66 7.21 -7.01
C PHE A 180 -28.40 8.19 -5.85
N PHE A 181 -27.15 8.57 -5.71
CA PHE A 181 -26.67 9.44 -4.66
C PHE A 181 -26.06 10.69 -5.27
N THR A 182 -26.29 11.81 -4.61
CA THR A 182 -25.74 13.12 -5.00
C THR A 182 -25.13 13.78 -3.77
N GLY A 183 -24.03 14.48 -3.97
CA GLY A 183 -23.34 15.22 -2.94
C GLY A 183 -23.13 16.64 -3.40
N SER A 184 -23.49 17.57 -2.52
CA SER A 184 -23.44 19.00 -2.79
C SER A 184 -22.48 19.70 -1.82
N TYR A 185 -22.12 20.92 -2.20
CA TYR A 185 -21.40 21.84 -1.33
C TYR A 185 -22.27 22.37 -0.18
N ASP A 186 -23.58 22.10 -0.18
CA ASP A 186 -24.50 22.31 0.95
C ASP A 186 -24.23 21.40 2.17
N HIS A 187 -23.13 20.63 2.12
CA HIS A 187 -22.67 19.69 3.14
C HIS A 187 -23.51 18.41 3.25
N THR A 188 -24.53 18.26 2.41
CA THR A 188 -25.42 17.11 2.43
C THR A 188 -25.10 16.12 1.30
N VAL A 189 -25.33 14.86 1.62
CA VAL A 189 -25.41 13.76 0.67
C VAL A 189 -26.86 13.29 0.65
N LYS A 190 -27.48 13.28 -0.54
CA LYS A 190 -28.87 12.88 -0.70
C LYS A 190 -28.96 11.57 -1.47
N LEU A 191 -29.91 10.72 -1.06
CA LEU A 191 -30.32 9.53 -1.79
C LEU A 191 -31.65 9.80 -2.47
N PHE A 192 -31.71 9.46 -3.74
CA PHE A 192 -32.90 9.54 -4.56
C PHE A 192 -33.29 8.16 -5.09
N ASP A 193 -34.60 7.93 -5.13
CA ASP A 193 -35.22 6.82 -5.86
C ASP A 193 -35.94 7.43 -7.06
N ALA A 194 -35.61 7.00 -8.27
CA ALA A 194 -36.17 7.54 -9.52
C ALA A 194 -37.70 7.38 -9.63
N ARG A 195 -38.30 6.52 -8.79
CA ARG A 195 -39.76 6.32 -8.72
C ARG A 195 -40.47 7.41 -7.91
N VAL A 196 -39.73 8.18 -7.12
CA VAL A 196 -40.27 9.17 -6.18
C VAL A 196 -39.68 10.53 -6.52
N ASP A 197 -40.52 11.55 -6.67
CA ASP A 197 -40.07 12.91 -7.05
C ASP A 197 -39.27 13.64 -5.96
N LYS A 198 -39.13 13.06 -4.77
CA LYS A 198 -38.45 13.65 -3.60
C LYS A 198 -37.27 12.79 -3.13
N SER A 199 -36.30 13.39 -2.44
CA SER A 199 -35.23 12.61 -1.81
C SER A 199 -35.79 11.69 -0.72
N VAL A 200 -35.24 10.47 -0.70
CA VAL A 200 -35.62 9.44 0.27
C VAL A 200 -34.85 9.66 1.57
N MET A 201 -33.56 9.99 1.47
CA MET A 201 -32.70 10.22 2.64
C MET A 201 -31.77 11.41 2.44
N THR A 202 -31.52 12.14 3.53
CA THR A 202 -30.55 13.23 3.60
C THR A 202 -29.54 12.91 4.71
N MET A 203 -28.25 12.96 4.37
CA MET A 203 -27.14 12.67 5.30
C MET A 203 -26.25 13.92 5.39
N ASP A 204 -26.00 14.41 6.60
CA ASP A 204 -25.19 15.61 6.82
C ASP A 204 -23.71 15.26 7.09
N HIS A 205 -22.83 15.65 6.16
CA HIS A 205 -21.40 15.45 6.28
C HIS A 205 -20.73 16.57 7.11
N GLY A 206 -21.30 17.76 7.20
CA GLY A 206 -20.76 18.93 7.92
C GLY A 206 -19.56 19.62 7.26
N GLN A 207 -19.22 19.23 6.03
CA GLN A 207 -18.19 19.84 5.17
C GLN A 207 -18.64 19.71 3.70
N PRO A 208 -18.17 20.57 2.78
CA PRO A 208 -18.51 20.44 1.37
C PRO A 208 -18.02 19.09 0.82
N VAL A 209 -18.92 18.38 0.13
CA VAL A 209 -18.67 17.02 -0.35
C VAL A 209 -18.06 17.08 -1.75
N GLU A 210 -16.88 16.48 -1.89
CA GLU A 210 -16.09 16.47 -3.14
C GLU A 210 -16.26 15.17 -3.92
N SER A 211 -16.35 14.02 -3.23
CA SER A 211 -16.56 12.74 -3.90
C SER A 211 -17.43 11.77 -3.10
N LEU A 212 -18.15 10.95 -3.84
CA LEU A 212 -18.99 9.86 -3.36
C LEU A 212 -18.59 8.55 -4.01
N LEU A 213 -18.68 7.48 -3.25
CA LEU A 213 -18.36 6.14 -3.69
C LEU A 213 -19.28 5.13 -3.02
N LEU A 214 -20.00 4.34 -3.82
CA LEU A 214 -20.84 3.26 -3.33
C LEU A 214 -20.04 1.94 -3.30
N PHE A 215 -20.21 1.15 -2.23
CA PHE A 215 -19.64 -0.19 -2.17
C PHE A 215 -20.38 -1.16 -3.11
N PRO A 216 -19.70 -2.20 -3.66
CA PRO A 216 -20.34 -3.20 -4.52
C PRO A 216 -21.45 -3.98 -3.81
N SER A 217 -21.41 -4.06 -2.47
CA SER A 217 -22.46 -4.67 -1.64
C SER A 217 -23.65 -3.76 -1.37
N GLU A 218 -23.62 -2.51 -1.84
CA GLU A 218 -24.66 -1.46 -1.76
C GLU A 218 -25.16 -1.07 -0.36
N GLY A 219 -24.73 -1.75 0.71
CA GLY A 219 -25.08 -1.39 2.08
C GLY A 219 -24.28 -0.21 2.65
N LEU A 220 -23.13 0.11 2.04
CA LEU A 220 -22.22 1.14 2.54
C LEU A 220 -21.98 2.22 1.48
N LEU A 221 -22.06 3.48 1.89
CA LEU A 221 -21.70 4.65 1.10
C LEU A 221 -20.51 5.35 1.73
N VAL A 222 -19.58 5.83 0.92
CA VAL A 222 -18.45 6.63 1.41
C VAL A 222 -18.57 8.04 0.85
N SER A 223 -18.54 9.03 1.74
CA SER A 223 -18.44 10.43 1.38
C SER A 223 -17.07 10.99 1.76
N ALA A 224 -16.46 11.69 0.83
CA ALA A 224 -15.29 12.52 1.07
C ALA A 224 -15.71 13.98 1.03
N GLY A 225 -15.41 14.70 2.11
CA GLY A 225 -15.68 16.12 2.19
C GLY A 225 -14.79 16.79 3.21
N GLY A 226 -14.21 17.92 2.82
CA GLY A 226 -13.13 18.52 3.56
C GLY A 226 -12.02 17.51 3.87
N ARG A 227 -11.57 17.48 5.12
CA ARG A 227 -10.50 16.57 5.61
C ARG A 227 -10.99 15.18 5.98
N TYR A 228 -12.31 14.97 5.94
CA TYR A 228 -12.96 13.79 6.50
C TYR A 228 -13.43 12.86 5.38
N VAL A 229 -13.20 11.57 5.60
CA VAL A 229 -13.88 10.51 4.85
C VAL A 229 -14.83 9.82 5.81
N LYS A 230 -16.14 9.93 5.55
CA LYS A 230 -17.17 9.27 6.35
C LYS A 230 -17.71 8.06 5.60
N VAL A 231 -17.92 6.98 6.33
CA VAL A 231 -18.61 5.79 5.83
C VAL A 231 -19.99 5.75 6.47
N TRP A 232 -21.01 5.61 5.64
CA TRP A 232 -22.42 5.61 6.01
C TRP A 232 -23.00 4.22 5.82
N ASP A 233 -23.79 3.78 6.79
CA ASP A 233 -24.61 2.58 6.68
C ASP A 233 -25.99 2.97 6.14
N LEU A 234 -26.27 2.53 4.90
CA LEU A 234 -27.51 2.86 4.20
C LEU A 234 -28.69 2.06 4.74
N LEU A 235 -28.45 0.84 5.24
CA LEU A 235 -29.51 -0.03 5.79
C LEU A 235 -30.02 0.49 7.14
N LYS A 236 -29.17 1.20 7.89
CA LYS A 236 -29.53 1.83 9.17
C LYS A 236 -30.09 3.25 9.02
N GLY A 237 -30.53 3.63 7.82
CA GLY A 237 -31.12 4.94 7.58
C GLY A 237 -30.10 6.08 7.51
N GLY A 238 -28.87 5.80 7.04
CA GLY A 238 -27.86 6.83 6.80
C GLY A 238 -27.11 7.28 8.06
N GLN A 239 -26.87 6.35 9.00
CA GLN A 239 -26.01 6.65 10.15
C GLN A 239 -24.52 6.57 9.76
N PRO A 240 -23.66 7.50 10.24
CA PRO A 240 -22.23 7.43 9.99
C PRO A 240 -21.61 6.32 10.85
N LEU A 241 -21.05 5.30 10.22
CA LEU A 241 -20.38 4.18 10.87
C LEU A 241 -18.99 4.60 11.37
N VAL A 242 -18.19 5.25 10.52
CA VAL A 242 -16.81 5.67 10.83
C VAL A 242 -16.52 7.03 10.19
N SER A 243 -15.79 7.87 10.92
CA SER A 243 -15.23 9.15 10.42
C SER A 243 -13.71 9.09 10.46
N LEU A 244 -13.07 9.18 9.29
CA LEU A 244 -11.61 9.11 9.12
C LEU A 244 -11.03 10.51 8.92
N LYS A 245 -10.09 10.89 9.79
CA LYS A 245 -9.38 12.17 9.76
C LYS A 245 -7.87 11.96 9.67
N ASN A 246 -7.42 11.45 8.53
CA ASN A 246 -5.99 11.22 8.31
C ASN A 246 -5.37 12.21 7.32
N HIS A 247 -6.16 12.94 6.56
CA HIS A 247 -5.67 13.94 5.61
C HIS A 247 -5.63 15.33 6.27
N HIS A 248 -4.70 16.17 5.84
CA HIS A 248 -4.50 17.55 6.29
C HIS A 248 -5.38 18.55 5.51
N LYS A 249 -5.49 18.38 4.19
CA LYS A 249 -6.33 19.15 3.26
C LYS A 249 -7.52 18.31 2.77
N THR A 250 -8.24 18.87 1.82
CA THR A 250 -9.45 18.30 1.28
C THR A 250 -9.18 17.01 0.49
N VAL A 251 -10.06 16.03 0.69
CA VAL A 251 -10.07 14.76 -0.06
C VAL A 251 -10.89 14.97 -1.32
N THR A 252 -10.28 14.77 -2.48
CA THR A 252 -10.87 15.04 -3.79
C THR A 252 -11.42 13.78 -4.44
N GLY A 253 -10.65 12.70 -4.43
CA GLY A 253 -11.00 11.46 -5.09
C GLY A 253 -11.13 10.29 -4.12
N LEU A 254 -12.13 9.44 -4.37
CA LEU A 254 -12.31 8.17 -3.69
C LEU A 254 -12.39 7.04 -4.72
N CYS A 255 -11.79 5.90 -4.41
CA CYS A 255 -11.85 4.72 -5.27
C CYS A 255 -11.82 3.43 -4.43
N LEU A 256 -12.43 2.35 -4.93
CA LEU A 256 -12.33 1.02 -4.32
C LEU A 256 -11.28 0.19 -5.05
N GLY A 257 -10.56 -0.61 -4.28
CA GLY A 257 -9.63 -1.61 -4.81
C GLY A 257 -9.83 -2.98 -4.20
N SER A 258 -9.21 -3.96 -4.84
CA SER A 258 -9.20 -5.37 -4.43
C SER A 258 -10.62 -5.91 -4.21
N ASN A 259 -11.49 -5.77 -5.22
CA ASN A 259 -12.90 -6.18 -5.18
C ASN A 259 -13.69 -5.61 -3.98
N GLY A 260 -13.37 -4.39 -3.54
CA GLY A 260 -14.06 -3.73 -2.43
C GLY A 260 -13.51 -4.05 -1.05
N GLN A 261 -12.38 -4.76 -0.95
CA GLN A 261 -11.67 -4.96 0.33
C GLN A 261 -10.81 -3.78 0.76
N ARG A 262 -10.49 -2.87 -0.18
CA ARG A 262 -9.65 -1.71 0.07
C ARG A 262 -10.33 -0.44 -0.42
N LEU A 263 -10.16 0.63 0.34
CA LEU A 263 -10.61 1.97 0.00
C LEU A 263 -9.39 2.86 -0.21
N LEU A 264 -9.35 3.57 -1.32
CA LEU A 264 -8.32 4.56 -1.63
C LEU A 264 -8.93 5.95 -1.50
N SER A 265 -8.24 6.84 -0.78
CA SER A 265 -8.59 8.25 -0.76
C SER A 265 -7.43 9.13 -1.18
N ALA A 266 -7.70 10.00 -2.14
CA ALA A 266 -6.78 10.96 -2.71
C ALA A 266 -7.08 12.37 -2.20
N SER A 267 -6.04 13.14 -1.90
CA SER A 267 -6.17 14.45 -1.28
C SER A 267 -5.32 15.51 -1.98
N LEU A 268 -5.67 16.78 -1.72
CA LEU A 268 -4.83 17.92 -2.08
C LEU A 268 -3.47 17.93 -1.36
N ASP A 269 -3.27 17.08 -0.36
CA ASP A 269 -1.99 16.90 0.35
C ASP A 269 -0.96 16.11 -0.44
N ARG A 270 -1.24 15.77 -1.70
CA ARG A 270 -0.39 14.93 -2.56
C ARG A 270 -0.36 13.46 -2.14
N HIS A 271 -1.11 13.11 -1.09
CA HIS A 271 -1.15 11.76 -0.55
C HIS A 271 -2.36 10.99 -1.04
N VAL A 272 -2.12 9.74 -1.46
CA VAL A 272 -3.17 8.72 -1.62
C VAL A 272 -3.02 7.70 -0.51
N LYS A 273 -4.02 7.60 0.36
CA LYS A 273 -4.03 6.66 1.49
C LYS A 273 -4.90 5.46 1.16
N VAL A 274 -4.37 4.27 1.42
CA VAL A 274 -5.07 2.99 1.28
C VAL A 274 -5.58 2.55 2.64
N TYR A 275 -6.86 2.24 2.72
CA TYR A 275 -7.56 1.78 3.91
C TYR A 275 -8.05 0.35 3.72
N ASN A 276 -8.01 -0.42 4.80
CA ASN A 276 -8.73 -1.69 4.86
C ASN A 276 -10.20 -1.42 5.21
N THR A 277 -11.15 -2.06 4.54
CA THR A 277 -12.59 -1.79 4.74
C THR A 277 -13.16 -2.43 6.00
N THR A 278 -12.48 -3.42 6.59
CA THR A 278 -12.94 -4.05 7.85
C THR A 278 -12.54 -3.26 9.09
N ASN A 279 -11.31 -2.72 9.12
CA ASN A 279 -10.75 -2.03 10.28
C ASN A 279 -10.62 -0.51 10.07
N TYR A 280 -10.79 -0.03 8.83
CA TYR A 280 -10.60 1.36 8.41
C TYR A 280 -9.26 2.00 8.84
N LYS A 281 -8.25 1.18 9.13
CA LYS A 281 -6.88 1.62 9.39
C LYS A 281 -6.14 1.88 8.09
N VAL A 282 -5.23 2.85 8.12
CA VAL A 282 -4.32 3.13 7.01
C VAL A 282 -3.34 1.97 6.88
N VAL A 283 -3.30 1.39 5.68
CA VAL A 283 -2.42 0.28 5.33
C VAL A 283 -1.18 0.79 4.62
N HIS A 284 -1.36 1.69 3.66
CA HIS A 284 -0.27 2.24 2.87
C HIS A 284 -0.54 3.69 2.48
N ASN A 285 0.53 4.43 2.23
CA ASN A 285 0.47 5.81 1.77
C ASN A 285 1.33 5.95 0.51
N PHE A 286 0.76 6.51 -0.54
CA PHE A 286 1.50 6.93 -1.73
C PHE A 286 1.71 8.44 -1.68
N ASP A 287 2.97 8.85 -1.84
CA ASP A 287 3.33 10.24 -1.97
C ASP A 287 3.56 10.62 -3.45
N TYR A 288 3.09 11.80 -3.82
CA TYR A 288 3.19 12.38 -5.17
C TYR A 288 3.77 13.79 -5.10
N ALA A 289 4.30 14.28 -6.21
CA ALA A 289 4.98 15.58 -6.24
C ALA A 289 4.03 16.77 -6.10
N THR A 290 2.78 16.63 -6.55
CA THR A 290 1.78 17.71 -6.61
C THR A 290 0.42 17.25 -6.08
N SER A 291 -0.48 18.21 -5.84
CA SER A 291 -1.82 17.96 -5.31
C SER A 291 -2.66 17.17 -6.30
N ILE A 292 -3.49 16.27 -5.77
CA ILE A 292 -4.26 15.31 -6.56
C ILE A 292 -5.70 15.80 -6.67
N LEU A 293 -6.26 15.73 -7.87
CA LEU A 293 -7.67 16.05 -8.15
C LEU A 293 -8.51 14.81 -8.34
N SER A 294 -7.99 13.81 -9.03
CA SER A 294 -8.75 12.62 -9.39
C SER A 294 -7.92 11.36 -9.24
N LEU A 295 -8.60 10.27 -8.91
CA LEU A 295 -8.02 8.96 -8.71
C LEU A 295 -8.88 7.95 -9.45
N GLY A 296 -8.25 7.09 -10.24
CA GLY A 296 -8.87 5.91 -10.82
C GLY A 296 -8.04 4.68 -10.53
N LEU A 297 -8.72 3.54 -10.36
CA LEU A 297 -8.10 2.24 -10.22
C LEU A 297 -8.73 1.27 -11.24
N ALA A 298 -7.91 0.46 -11.89
CA ALA A 298 -8.40 -0.64 -12.69
C ALA A 298 -9.11 -1.69 -11.80
N PRO A 299 -10.19 -2.34 -12.29
CA PRO A 299 -10.92 -3.35 -11.52
C PRO A 299 -10.06 -4.49 -10.93
N ASP A 300 -8.95 -4.84 -11.58
CA ASP A 300 -8.01 -5.90 -11.16
C ASP A 300 -6.79 -5.41 -10.36
N ASP A 301 -6.83 -4.16 -9.86
CA ASP A 301 -5.71 -3.46 -9.22
C ASP A 301 -4.44 -3.34 -10.10
N GLU A 302 -4.54 -3.60 -11.40
CA GLU A 302 -3.37 -3.63 -12.29
C GLU A 302 -2.71 -2.26 -12.44
N SER A 303 -3.52 -1.20 -12.56
CA SER A 303 -3.05 0.17 -12.71
C SER A 303 -3.75 1.11 -11.74
N ILE A 304 -2.95 1.95 -11.08
CA ILE A 304 -3.42 3.13 -10.34
C ILE A 304 -3.13 4.34 -11.21
N VAL A 305 -4.14 5.14 -11.48
CA VAL A 305 -4.01 6.36 -12.27
C VAL A 305 -4.41 7.55 -11.40
N VAL A 306 -3.53 8.53 -11.33
CA VAL A 306 -3.67 9.71 -10.49
C VAL A 306 -3.57 10.97 -11.35
N GLY A 307 -4.62 11.78 -11.32
CA GLY A 307 -4.69 13.07 -12.00
C GLY A 307 -4.26 14.19 -11.06
N MET A 308 -3.22 14.94 -11.44
CA MET A 308 -2.69 16.03 -10.63
C MET A 308 -3.17 17.40 -11.12
N THR A 309 -3.09 18.43 -10.26
CA THR A 309 -3.51 19.80 -10.59
C THR A 309 -2.67 20.47 -11.66
N ASN A 310 -1.39 20.10 -11.79
CA ASN A 310 -0.46 20.64 -12.79
C ASN A 310 -0.65 20.03 -14.19
N GLY A 311 -1.72 19.26 -14.39
CA GLY A 311 -2.01 18.56 -15.65
C GLY A 311 -1.09 17.37 -15.91
N VAL A 312 -0.37 16.86 -14.91
CA VAL A 312 0.38 15.62 -15.08
C VAL A 312 -0.48 14.43 -14.62
N LEU A 313 -0.56 13.42 -15.46
CA LEU A 313 -1.18 12.13 -15.18
C LEU A 313 -0.09 11.16 -14.73
N SER A 314 -0.22 10.61 -13.52
CA SER A 314 0.71 9.59 -13.02
C SER A 314 0.06 8.21 -13.04
N ILE A 315 0.68 7.27 -13.74
CA ILE A 315 0.21 5.90 -13.89
C ILE A 315 1.21 4.96 -13.20
N LYS A 316 0.73 4.13 -12.29
CA LYS A 316 1.52 3.08 -11.64
C LYS A 316 0.95 1.72 -12.01
N HIS A 317 1.74 0.90 -12.68
CA HIS A 317 1.39 -0.49 -12.97
C HIS A 317 1.95 -1.43 -11.92
N LYS A 318 1.18 -2.43 -11.52
CA LYS A 318 1.66 -3.49 -10.65
C LYS A 318 2.67 -4.38 -11.39
N LYS A 319 3.74 -4.80 -10.73
CA LYS A 319 4.61 -5.85 -11.28
C LYS A 319 3.86 -7.19 -11.19
N SER A 320 3.62 -7.82 -12.33
CA SER A 320 3.18 -9.21 -12.33
C SER A 320 4.27 -10.08 -11.69
N PRO A 321 3.91 -11.18 -11.00
CA PRO A 321 4.90 -12.09 -10.42
C PRO A 321 5.82 -12.74 -11.48
N GLU A 322 5.40 -12.77 -12.76
CA GLU A 322 6.24 -13.23 -13.87
C GLU A 322 7.40 -12.28 -14.18
N ASP A 323 7.17 -10.97 -14.14
CA ASP A 323 8.22 -9.94 -14.31
C ASP A 323 9.24 -9.97 -13.16
N SER A 324 8.84 -10.39 -11.96
CA SER A 324 9.76 -10.51 -10.81
C SER A 324 10.77 -11.67 -10.95
N LYS A 325 10.45 -12.67 -11.76
CA LYS A 325 11.39 -13.73 -12.18
C LYS A 325 12.26 -13.30 -13.37
N GLY A 326 11.93 -12.18 -14.01
CA GLY A 326 12.61 -11.60 -15.17
C GLY A 326 13.73 -10.62 -14.82
N ALA A 327 14.67 -10.98 -13.95
CA ALA A 327 15.93 -10.24 -13.78
C ALA A 327 17.10 -11.12 -13.33
N VAL A 328 17.02 -12.44 -13.48
CA VAL A 328 18.23 -13.24 -13.62
C VAL A 328 18.56 -13.20 -15.10
N GLN A 329 19.67 -12.56 -15.47
CA GLN A 329 20.27 -12.74 -16.79
C GLN A 329 20.36 -14.25 -17.03
N GLN A 330 19.43 -14.80 -17.81
CA GLN A 330 19.59 -16.12 -18.35
C GLN A 330 20.83 -15.99 -19.24
N LYS A 331 21.98 -16.44 -18.72
CA LYS A 331 23.14 -16.74 -19.55
C LYS A 331 22.57 -17.49 -20.74
N ARG A 332 22.70 -16.91 -21.94
CA ARG A 332 22.27 -17.52 -23.20
C ARG A 332 22.80 -18.95 -23.19
N GLN A 333 21.93 -19.91 -22.87
CA GLN A 333 22.31 -21.30 -22.99
C GLN A 333 22.38 -21.59 -24.48
N PRO A 334 23.43 -22.28 -24.95
CA PRO A 334 23.47 -22.70 -26.34
C PRO A 334 22.20 -23.49 -26.64
N ALA A 335 21.55 -23.13 -27.75
CA ALA A 335 20.26 -23.68 -28.17
C ALA A 335 20.40 -25.13 -28.67
N TYR A 336 20.87 -26.04 -27.83
CA TYR A 336 20.51 -27.44 -28.00
C TYR A 336 19.11 -27.61 -27.42
N ARG A 337 18.12 -27.66 -28.31
CA ARG A 337 16.76 -28.10 -28.00
C ARG A 337 16.82 -29.56 -27.55
N VAL A 338 17.14 -29.79 -26.28
CA VAL A 338 16.76 -31.04 -25.61
C VAL A 338 15.24 -30.98 -25.52
N PHE A 339 14.56 -31.68 -26.43
CA PHE A 339 13.13 -31.95 -26.33
C PHE A 339 12.90 -32.72 -25.04
N VAL A 340 12.60 -32.02 -23.95
CA VAL A 340 12.14 -32.64 -22.70
C VAL A 340 10.71 -33.11 -22.95
N LYS A 341 10.56 -34.34 -23.46
CA LYS A 341 9.27 -35.05 -23.51
C LYS A 341 8.66 -35.03 -22.09
N GLY A 342 7.41 -34.61 -21.98
CA GLY A 342 6.67 -34.60 -20.71
C GLY A 342 6.58 -33.25 -19.97
N LYS A 343 7.12 -32.15 -20.52
CA LYS A 343 6.96 -30.81 -19.90
C LYS A 343 5.50 -30.31 -19.84
N ASN A 344 4.65 -30.81 -20.75
CA ASN A 344 3.23 -30.47 -20.84
C ASN A 344 2.33 -31.59 -20.30
N TYR A 345 2.87 -32.50 -19.48
CA TYR A 345 2.07 -33.58 -18.90
C TYR A 345 1.13 -33.01 -17.82
N VAL A 346 -0.18 -33.16 -18.05
CA VAL A 346 -1.21 -32.85 -17.05
C VAL A 346 -1.41 -34.10 -16.21
N PRO A 347 -1.23 -34.05 -14.87
CA PRO A 347 -1.36 -35.21 -14.01
C PRO A 347 -2.80 -35.75 -14.05
N LYS A 348 -2.93 -37.08 -14.18
CA LYS A 348 -4.19 -37.82 -14.08
C LYS A 348 -4.45 -38.23 -12.62
N GLN A 349 -5.70 -38.58 -12.31
CA GLN A 349 -6.13 -38.88 -10.93
C GLN A 349 -5.39 -40.08 -10.29
N ASP A 350 -4.82 -40.98 -11.09
CA ASP A 350 -4.07 -42.16 -10.62
C ASP A 350 -2.54 -41.95 -10.55
N ASP A 351 -2.05 -40.72 -10.76
CA ASP A 351 -0.61 -40.44 -10.76
C ASP A 351 -0.07 -40.20 -9.34
N TYR A 352 0.90 -41.02 -8.91
CA TYR A 352 1.62 -40.81 -7.66
C TYR A 352 2.74 -39.77 -7.84
N LEU A 353 2.70 -38.70 -7.04
CA LEU A 353 3.77 -37.69 -7.00
C LEU A 353 5.04 -38.27 -6.35
N VAL A 354 5.98 -38.76 -7.13
CA VAL A 354 7.32 -39.11 -6.64
C VAL A 354 8.16 -37.84 -6.52
N SER A 355 8.14 -37.21 -5.35
CA SER A 355 9.02 -36.08 -5.07
C SER A 355 10.47 -36.56 -5.00
N LYS A 356 11.29 -36.27 -6.02
CA LYS A 356 12.75 -36.39 -5.89
C LYS A 356 13.17 -35.49 -4.71
N PRO A 357 13.98 -35.97 -3.76
CA PRO A 357 14.47 -35.11 -2.70
C PRO A 357 15.26 -33.97 -3.33
N VAL A 358 14.75 -32.75 -3.19
CA VAL A 358 15.42 -31.54 -3.69
C VAL A 358 16.79 -31.49 -3.02
N ARG A 359 17.86 -31.64 -3.80
CA ARG A 359 19.23 -31.48 -3.29
C ARG A 359 19.35 -30.04 -2.80
N GLN A 360 19.38 -29.86 -1.48
CA GLN A 360 19.59 -28.54 -0.89
C GLN A 360 20.94 -28.01 -1.34
N HIS A 361 20.94 -26.94 -2.12
CA HIS A 361 22.17 -26.32 -2.57
C HIS A 361 22.75 -25.50 -1.40
N LEU A 362 23.73 -26.10 -0.70
CA LEU A 362 24.45 -25.46 0.39
C LEU A 362 25.15 -24.17 -0.07
N ALA A 363 25.17 -23.16 0.80
CA ALA A 363 25.94 -21.94 0.56
C ALA A 363 27.44 -22.24 0.48
N LYS A 364 28.23 -21.32 -0.08
CA LYS A 364 29.68 -21.53 -0.24
C LYS A 364 30.39 -21.71 1.11
N TYR A 365 30.00 -20.94 2.14
CA TYR A 365 30.53 -21.07 3.50
C TYR A 365 30.08 -22.41 4.15
N ASP A 366 28.84 -22.85 3.95
CA ASP A 366 28.35 -24.16 4.44
C ASP A 366 29.13 -25.33 3.85
N LYS A 367 29.51 -25.23 2.56
CA LYS A 367 30.37 -26.23 1.92
C LYS A 367 31.75 -26.31 2.59
N GLN A 368 32.29 -25.19 3.09
CA GLN A 368 33.56 -25.17 3.83
C GLN A 368 33.40 -25.66 5.27
N LEU A 369 32.31 -25.29 5.95
CA LEU A 369 31.98 -25.80 7.29
C LEU A 369 31.75 -27.32 7.28
N LYS A 370 31.22 -27.87 6.18
CA LYS A 370 31.11 -29.32 5.98
C LYS A 370 32.47 -29.99 5.77
N LYS A 371 33.45 -29.27 5.22
CA LYS A 371 34.84 -29.73 5.04
C LYS A 371 35.73 -29.45 6.25
N PHE A 372 35.18 -28.93 7.36
CA PHE A 372 35.92 -28.50 8.56
C PHE A 372 36.96 -27.39 8.33
N ASN A 373 36.88 -26.68 7.19
CA ASN A 373 37.74 -25.52 6.92
C ASN A 373 37.12 -24.26 7.53
N VAL A 374 37.44 -23.97 8.79
CA VAL A 374 36.81 -22.89 9.56
C VAL A 374 37.27 -21.48 9.17
N SER A 375 38.57 -21.30 8.88
CA SER A 375 39.12 -20.00 8.45
C SER A 375 38.49 -19.53 7.14
N LYS A 376 38.60 -20.37 6.10
CA LYS A 376 38.00 -20.12 4.78
C LYS A 376 36.49 -19.96 4.82
N ALA A 377 35.80 -20.60 5.76
CA ALA A 377 34.36 -20.43 5.93
C ALA A 377 34.02 -19.01 6.42
N LEU A 378 34.80 -18.50 7.40
CA LEU A 378 34.65 -17.15 7.91
C LEU A 378 35.01 -16.11 6.82
N ASP A 379 36.07 -16.32 6.05
CA ASP A 379 36.50 -15.35 5.03
C ASP A 379 35.47 -15.22 3.89
N ILE A 380 34.87 -16.35 3.45
CA ILE A 380 33.78 -16.32 2.47
C ILE A 380 32.55 -15.56 3.02
N ALA A 381 32.27 -15.69 4.31
CA ALA A 381 31.19 -14.94 4.94
C ALA A 381 31.51 -13.43 5.00
N MET A 382 32.77 -13.07 5.32
CA MET A 382 33.28 -11.70 5.33
C MET A 382 33.25 -11.04 3.93
N GLU A 383 33.64 -11.76 2.88
CA GLU A 383 33.51 -11.27 1.50
C GLU A 383 32.04 -10.97 1.13
N GLN A 384 31.11 -11.77 1.63
CA GLN A 384 29.68 -11.57 1.39
C GLN A 384 29.17 -10.31 2.10
N TRP A 385 29.72 -9.98 3.27
CA TRP A 385 29.44 -8.72 3.96
C TRP A 385 29.96 -7.51 3.18
N LEU A 386 31.19 -7.56 2.68
CA LEU A 386 31.77 -6.47 1.87
C LEU A 386 30.89 -6.15 0.64
N ARG A 387 30.28 -7.17 0.02
CA ARG A 387 29.45 -6.99 -1.19
C ARG A 387 28.03 -6.52 -0.92
N PHE A 388 27.38 -7.03 0.13
CA PHE A 388 25.94 -6.82 0.34
C PHE A 388 25.60 -6.03 1.60
N ARG A 389 26.60 -5.71 2.44
CA ARG A 389 26.43 -5.06 3.77
C ARG A 389 25.39 -5.75 4.66
N LYS A 390 25.17 -7.05 4.46
CA LYS A 390 24.28 -7.87 5.28
C LYS A 390 25.07 -8.55 6.39
N SER A 391 25.00 -8.01 7.60
CA SER A 391 25.73 -8.51 8.77
C SER A 391 25.17 -9.82 9.32
N GLU A 392 23.93 -10.18 8.99
CA GLU A 392 23.26 -11.40 9.45
C GLU A 392 24.00 -12.69 9.08
N ILE A 393 24.65 -12.72 7.92
CA ILE A 393 25.31 -13.94 7.39
C ILE A 393 26.62 -14.23 8.14
N PRO A 394 27.59 -13.29 8.24
CA PRO A 394 28.78 -13.50 9.08
C PRO A 394 28.43 -13.80 10.54
N MET A 395 27.45 -13.11 11.12
CA MET A 395 27.04 -13.33 12.51
C MET A 395 26.51 -14.76 12.74
N ALA A 396 25.74 -15.30 11.79
CA ALA A 396 25.27 -16.68 11.87
C ALA A 396 26.44 -17.69 11.81
N VAL A 397 27.45 -17.42 10.98
CA VAL A 397 28.66 -18.25 10.90
C VAL A 397 29.48 -18.17 12.20
N ILE A 398 29.69 -16.98 12.75
CA ILE A 398 30.42 -16.78 14.02
C ILE A 398 29.72 -17.52 15.16
N LYS A 399 28.40 -17.41 15.27
CA LYS A 399 27.62 -18.14 16.29
C LYS A 399 27.69 -19.65 16.15
N GLU A 400 27.74 -20.16 14.92
CA GLU A 400 27.93 -21.59 14.65
C GLU A 400 29.36 -22.04 14.96
N LEU A 401 30.37 -21.19 14.75
CA LEU A 401 31.76 -21.46 15.14
C LEU A 401 31.94 -21.45 16.66
N GLU A 402 31.28 -20.52 17.36
CA GLU A 402 31.21 -20.44 18.82
C GLU A 402 30.57 -21.70 19.39
N ARG A 403 29.41 -22.13 18.85
CA ARG A 403 28.77 -23.40 19.24
C ARG A 403 29.65 -24.64 19.05
N ARG A 404 30.58 -24.60 18.09
CA ARG A 404 31.53 -25.70 17.82
C ARG A 404 32.82 -25.59 18.64
N GLY A 405 33.03 -24.49 19.36
CA GLY A 405 34.28 -24.20 20.07
C GLY A 405 35.49 -23.95 19.15
N THR A 406 35.28 -23.81 17.84
CA THR A 406 36.37 -23.67 16.85
C THR A 406 36.64 -22.22 16.47
N LEU A 407 36.04 -21.24 17.16
CA LEU A 407 36.16 -19.83 16.84
C LEU A 407 37.58 -19.30 17.05
N LYS A 408 38.25 -19.68 18.15
CA LYS A 408 39.67 -19.33 18.39
C LYS A 408 40.57 -19.82 17.25
N ASN A 409 40.33 -21.03 16.74
CA ASN A 409 41.07 -21.59 15.61
C ASN A 409 40.76 -20.89 14.28
N ALA A 410 39.57 -20.33 14.11
CA ALA A 410 39.21 -19.57 12.92
C ALA A 410 39.84 -18.17 12.91
N LEU A 411 40.12 -17.60 14.09
CA LEU A 411 40.73 -16.29 14.27
C LEU A 411 42.26 -16.34 14.34
N ALA A 412 42.84 -17.45 14.77
CA ALA A 412 44.29 -17.62 14.85
C ALA A 412 44.96 -17.70 13.47
N GLY A 413 46.16 -17.14 13.36
CA GLY A 413 47.04 -17.28 12.18
C GLY A 413 46.62 -16.46 10.96
N ARG A 414 45.86 -15.38 11.14
CA ARG A 414 45.45 -14.46 10.07
C ARG A 414 46.49 -13.39 9.79
N ASP A 415 46.51 -12.96 8.52
CA ASP A 415 47.33 -11.85 8.03
C ASP A 415 46.75 -10.49 8.46
N GLU A 416 47.59 -9.46 8.42
CA GLU A 416 47.23 -8.07 8.76
C GLU A 416 45.98 -7.57 8.00
N ARG A 417 45.86 -7.91 6.71
CA ARG A 417 44.72 -7.50 5.86
C ARG A 417 43.40 -8.13 6.30
N GLU A 418 43.43 -9.41 6.66
CA GLU A 418 42.26 -10.14 7.12
C GLU A 418 41.85 -9.67 8.52
N LEU A 419 42.82 -9.37 9.38
CA LEU A 419 42.58 -8.77 10.69
C LEU A 419 41.91 -7.40 10.55
N CYS A 420 42.37 -6.56 9.62
CA CYS A 420 41.75 -5.27 9.34
C CYS A 420 40.29 -5.41 8.84
N GLN A 421 39.99 -6.44 8.06
CA GLN A 421 38.62 -6.73 7.61
C GLN A 421 37.72 -7.18 8.77
N LEU A 422 38.25 -7.99 9.69
CA LEU A 422 37.52 -8.40 10.89
C LEU A 422 37.29 -7.24 11.85
N LEU A 423 38.32 -6.45 12.15
CA LEU A 423 38.19 -5.29 13.04
C LEU A 423 37.23 -4.24 12.44
N SER A 424 37.33 -3.95 11.15
CA SER A 424 36.35 -3.06 10.49
C SER A 424 34.93 -3.60 10.50
N PHE A 425 34.75 -4.93 10.49
CA PHE A 425 33.45 -5.56 10.66
C PHE A 425 32.93 -5.46 12.10
N VAL A 426 33.78 -5.66 13.11
CA VAL A 426 33.42 -5.48 14.53
C VAL A 426 33.00 -4.03 14.77
N ILE A 427 33.84 -3.07 14.36
CA ILE A 427 33.58 -1.62 14.43
C ILE A 427 32.24 -1.24 13.80
N TRP A 428 31.88 -1.82 12.65
CA TRP A 428 30.63 -1.49 11.97
C TRP A 428 29.39 -2.04 12.67
N ASN A 429 29.51 -3.22 13.30
CA ASN A 429 28.35 -3.95 13.83
C ASN A 429 28.18 -3.87 15.34
N LEU A 430 29.14 -3.29 16.06
CA LEU A 430 29.07 -3.10 17.52
C LEU A 430 27.84 -2.26 17.92
N VAL A 431 27.52 -1.26 17.08
CA VAL A 431 26.40 -0.31 17.24
C VAL A 431 25.03 -1.01 17.21
N ASP A 432 24.93 -2.20 16.61
CA ASP A 432 23.70 -2.98 16.60
C ASP A 432 23.57 -3.78 17.91
N PRO A 433 22.61 -3.45 18.82
CA PRO A 433 22.48 -4.11 20.14
C PRO A 433 22.20 -5.63 20.04
N ARG A 434 21.74 -6.08 18.88
CA ARG A 434 21.46 -7.49 18.58
C ARG A 434 22.72 -8.35 18.49
N PHE A 435 23.83 -7.74 18.11
CA PHE A 435 25.08 -8.42 17.80
C PHE A 435 26.18 -8.15 18.82
N THR A 436 26.04 -7.08 19.62
CA THR A 436 27.03 -6.61 20.59
C THR A 436 27.58 -7.75 21.44
N ALA A 437 26.74 -8.57 22.08
CA ALA A 437 27.21 -9.66 22.96
C ALA A 437 28.10 -10.72 22.28
N ILE A 438 27.87 -11.02 20.99
CA ILE A 438 28.71 -11.97 20.24
C ILE A 438 29.97 -11.27 19.72
N LEU A 439 29.87 -9.97 19.40
CA LEU A 439 31.01 -9.20 18.91
C LEU A 439 31.98 -8.82 20.02
N THR A 440 31.51 -8.60 21.25
CA THR A 440 32.38 -8.39 22.41
C THR A 440 33.22 -9.62 22.69
N THR A 441 32.63 -10.83 22.66
CA THR A 441 33.41 -12.08 22.84
C THR A 441 34.43 -12.26 21.71
N VAL A 442 34.06 -11.95 20.46
CA VAL A 442 35.00 -11.96 19.32
C VAL A 442 36.10 -10.92 19.49
N ALA A 443 35.80 -9.72 19.96
CA ALA A 443 36.78 -8.66 20.19
C ALA A 443 37.76 -9.05 21.31
N GLU A 444 37.26 -9.61 22.41
CA GLU A 444 38.09 -10.17 23.49
C GLU A 444 39.02 -11.26 22.98
N MET A 445 38.51 -12.22 22.19
CA MET A 445 39.33 -13.27 21.58
C MET A 445 40.37 -12.71 20.61
N LEU A 446 40.03 -11.68 19.83
CA LEU A 446 40.98 -11.02 18.93
C LEU A 446 42.10 -10.32 19.72
N LEU A 447 41.76 -9.62 20.80
CA LEU A 447 42.75 -8.97 21.67
C LEU A 447 43.65 -9.99 22.37
N GLU A 448 43.10 -11.11 22.85
CA GLU A 448 43.86 -12.18 23.50
C GLU A 448 44.88 -12.82 22.54
N ILE A 449 44.48 -13.14 21.31
CA ILE A 449 45.35 -13.79 20.31
C ILE A 449 46.43 -12.83 19.80
N TYR A 450 46.06 -11.58 19.54
CA TYR A 450 46.91 -10.61 18.84
C TYR A 450 47.61 -9.62 19.77
N GLN A 451 47.59 -9.82 21.08
CA GLN A 451 48.25 -8.96 22.07
C GLN A 451 49.72 -8.68 21.74
N SER A 452 50.46 -9.70 21.26
CA SER A 452 51.88 -9.56 20.90
C SER A 452 52.12 -8.78 19.60
N THR A 453 51.09 -8.54 18.79
CA THR A 453 51.18 -7.86 17.50
C THR A 453 50.74 -6.39 17.56
N VAL A 454 50.16 -5.97 18.68
CA VAL A 454 49.80 -4.56 18.94
C VAL A 454 51.07 -3.72 18.99
N GLY A 455 51.10 -2.61 18.25
CA GLY A 455 52.28 -1.74 18.12
C GLY A 455 53.22 -2.08 16.96
N MET A 456 53.04 -3.21 16.27
CA MET A 456 53.85 -3.57 15.10
C MET A 456 53.28 -2.98 13.80
N SER A 457 51.96 -2.81 13.72
CA SER A 457 51.26 -2.21 12.57
C SER A 457 50.45 -0.99 12.97
N SER A 458 50.76 0.14 12.33
CA SER A 458 50.01 1.39 12.48
C SER A 458 48.55 1.31 12.00
N LEU A 459 48.20 0.38 11.10
CA LEU A 459 46.84 0.24 10.59
C LEU A 459 45.92 -0.44 11.60
N VAL A 460 46.42 -1.50 12.25
CA VAL A 460 45.70 -2.23 13.28
C VAL A 460 45.51 -1.33 14.50
N ASP A 461 46.56 -0.61 14.92
CA ASP A 461 46.50 0.29 16.06
C ASP A 461 45.47 1.42 15.85
N ARG A 462 45.38 2.00 14.64
CA ARG A 462 44.34 2.98 14.31
C ARG A 462 42.93 2.40 14.38
N GLN A 463 42.74 1.15 13.99
CA GLN A 463 41.44 0.50 14.09
C GLN A 463 41.07 0.17 15.53
N LEU A 464 42.03 -0.24 16.36
CA LEU A 464 41.83 -0.47 17.79
C LEU A 464 41.49 0.82 18.53
N LEU A 465 42.17 1.94 18.25
CA LEU A 465 41.82 3.25 18.78
C LEU A 465 40.39 3.65 18.38
N ARG A 466 40.03 3.44 17.12
CA ARG A 466 38.67 3.71 16.64
C ARG A 466 37.62 2.83 17.32
N LEU A 467 37.94 1.55 17.58
CA LEU A 467 37.07 0.64 18.31
C LEU A 467 36.87 1.13 19.76
N HIS A 468 37.94 1.60 20.41
CA HIS A 468 37.86 2.17 21.75
C HIS A 468 36.99 3.44 21.80
N GLU A 469 37.22 4.41 20.91
CA GLU A 469 36.40 5.62 20.84
C GLU A 469 34.90 5.33 20.59
N LEU A 470 34.59 4.27 19.84
CA LEU A 470 33.21 3.86 19.62
C LEU A 470 32.59 3.18 20.84
N LEU A 471 33.36 2.35 21.54
CA LEU A 471 32.92 1.73 22.80
C LEU A 471 32.61 2.78 23.86
N ASP A 472 33.43 3.84 23.97
CA ASP A 472 33.19 4.93 24.91
C ASP A 472 31.86 5.65 24.59
N LYS A 473 31.62 5.97 23.31
CA LYS A 473 30.37 6.58 22.85
C LYS A 473 29.15 5.67 23.06
N GLU A 474 29.30 4.37 22.84
CA GLU A 474 28.23 3.41 23.10
C GLU A 474 27.92 3.29 24.59
N SER A 475 28.95 3.33 25.44
CA SER A 475 28.78 3.37 26.90
C SER A 475 28.02 4.61 27.34
N GLU A 476 28.39 5.80 26.84
CA GLU A 476 27.65 7.05 27.09
C GLU A 476 26.19 6.93 26.64
N CYS A 477 25.95 6.45 25.42
CA CYS A 477 24.59 6.27 24.90
C CYS A 477 23.74 5.29 25.73
N GLN A 478 24.35 4.21 26.25
CA GLN A 478 23.66 3.28 27.14
C GLN A 478 23.30 3.93 28.49
N GLN A 479 24.15 4.79 29.04
CA GLN A 479 23.86 5.54 30.26
C GLN A 479 22.66 6.48 30.03
N GLU A 480 22.66 7.27 28.96
CA GLU A 480 21.53 8.13 28.60
C GLU A 480 20.23 7.34 28.40
N LEU A 481 20.31 6.16 27.78
CA LEU A 481 19.13 5.31 27.56
C LEU A 481 18.56 4.79 28.89
N MET A 482 19.40 4.46 29.86
CA MET A 482 18.99 4.08 31.20
C MET A 482 18.31 5.23 31.95
N GLU A 483 18.80 6.47 31.79
CA GLU A 483 18.15 7.65 32.34
C GLU A 483 16.75 7.87 31.73
N VAL A 484 16.62 7.73 30.40
CA VAL A 484 15.32 7.83 29.71
C VAL A 484 14.35 6.74 30.15
N LEU A 485 14.84 5.50 30.33
CA LEU A 485 14.03 4.42 30.87
C LEU A 485 13.51 4.75 32.28
N GLY A 486 14.38 5.27 33.15
CA GLY A 486 13.99 5.74 34.48
C GLY A 486 12.91 6.82 34.44
N MET A 487 13.03 7.79 33.51
CA MET A 487 12.00 8.82 33.31
C MET A 487 10.66 8.23 32.82
N LEU A 488 10.70 7.26 31.91
CA LEU A 488 9.50 6.59 31.40
C LEU A 488 8.79 5.76 32.47
N ASP A 489 9.54 5.06 33.32
CA ASP A 489 8.97 4.27 34.41
C ASP A 489 8.24 5.15 35.43
N VAL A 490 8.77 6.35 35.71
CA VAL A 490 8.07 7.36 36.54
C VAL A 490 6.77 7.83 35.87
N LEU A 491 6.77 8.02 34.54
CA LEU A 491 5.56 8.39 33.80
C LEU A 491 4.51 7.26 33.79
N PHE A 492 4.94 6.01 33.63
CA PHE A 492 4.03 4.86 33.69
C PHE A 492 3.49 4.62 35.09
N ALA A 493 4.31 4.81 36.14
CA ALA A 493 3.87 4.71 37.53
C ALA A 493 2.89 5.83 37.93
N SER A 494 3.05 7.02 37.37
CA SER A 494 2.16 8.17 37.63
C SER A 494 0.90 8.19 36.76
N ALA A 495 0.85 7.41 35.67
CA ALA A 495 -0.33 7.30 34.84
C ALA A 495 -1.44 6.54 35.60
N PRO A 496 -2.63 7.13 35.84
CA PRO A 496 -3.73 6.39 36.42
C PRO A 496 -4.13 5.24 35.49
N PRO A 497 -4.64 4.10 36.02
CA PRO A 497 -5.12 3.02 35.17
C PRO A 497 -6.16 3.59 34.21
N ARG A 498 -5.91 3.44 32.90
CA ARG A 498 -6.86 3.87 31.87
C ARG A 498 -8.21 3.22 32.21
N LYS A 499 -9.23 4.04 32.49
CA LYS A 499 -10.62 3.57 32.48
C LYS A 499 -10.85 2.99 31.09
N GLU A 500 -10.89 1.66 30.99
CA GLU A 500 -11.36 0.99 29.80
C GLU A 500 -12.76 1.53 29.54
N VAL A 501 -12.92 2.23 28.41
CA VAL A 501 -14.25 2.55 27.90
C VAL A 501 -14.83 1.21 27.48
N THR A 502 -15.63 0.61 28.35
CA THR A 502 -16.43 -0.57 28.04
C THR A 502 -17.30 -0.22 26.84
N LEU A 503 -16.94 -0.74 25.67
CA LEU A 503 -17.87 -0.83 24.56
C LEU A 503 -19.06 -1.69 25.04
N PRO A 504 -20.31 -1.27 24.85
CA PRO A 504 -21.46 -2.07 25.21
C PRO A 504 -21.53 -3.27 24.25
N GLY A 505 -20.93 -4.38 24.63
CA GLY A 505 -20.86 -5.61 23.84
C GLY A 505 -20.43 -6.86 24.62
N ASP A 506 -19.55 -6.73 25.62
CA ASP A 506 -18.97 -7.90 26.32
C ASP A 506 -19.64 -8.24 27.67
N SER A 507 -20.97 -8.06 27.75
CA SER A 507 -21.74 -8.59 28.89
C SER A 507 -22.85 -9.53 28.43
N ARG A 508 -22.50 -10.79 28.20
CA ARG A 508 -23.19 -11.98 28.75
C ARG A 508 -22.67 -13.28 28.15
N ALA A 509 -22.45 -14.24 29.06
CA ALA A 509 -22.40 -15.68 28.88
C ALA A 509 -21.11 -16.29 28.28
N ASN A 510 -20.25 -16.80 29.17
CA ASN A 510 -20.25 -18.24 29.44
C ASN A 510 -19.70 -18.48 30.84
N GLY A 511 -20.61 -18.83 31.75
CA GLY A 511 -20.27 -19.33 33.06
C GLY A 511 -19.81 -20.77 32.97
N LEU A 512 -18.65 -21.05 33.57
CA LEU A 512 -18.33 -22.34 34.18
C LEU A 512 -17.41 -22.02 35.37
N ALA A 513 -17.96 -22.21 36.56
CA ALA A 513 -17.25 -22.22 37.82
C ALA A 513 -16.33 -23.45 37.91
N LEU A 514 -15.21 -23.30 38.61
CA LEU A 514 -14.36 -24.28 39.32
C LEU A 514 -12.99 -23.59 39.48
N GLY A 515 -12.41 -23.34 40.65
CA GLY A 515 -12.73 -23.60 42.04
C GLY A 515 -11.58 -23.01 42.86
N ASP A 516 -11.88 -22.63 44.10
CA ASP A 516 -10.94 -22.05 45.06
C ASP A 516 -9.62 -22.82 45.22
N ALA A 517 -8.52 -22.08 45.27
CA ALA A 517 -7.34 -22.47 46.04
C ALA A 517 -6.67 -21.18 46.53
N GLY A 518 -7.03 -20.77 47.75
CA GLY A 518 -6.36 -19.70 48.46
C GLY A 518 -4.96 -20.12 48.90
N THR A 519 -4.00 -19.22 48.74
CA THR A 519 -2.81 -19.17 49.59
C THR A 519 -2.61 -17.73 50.04
N HIS A 520 -3.05 -17.49 51.27
CA HIS A 520 -2.54 -16.43 52.14
C HIS A 520 -1.01 -16.47 52.16
N GLN A 521 -0.35 -15.31 52.16
CA GLN A 521 0.72 -15.00 53.11
C GLN A 521 0.88 -13.47 53.24
N PRO A 522 1.35 -12.98 54.40
CA PRO A 522 0.78 -11.83 55.07
C PRO A 522 1.67 -10.58 55.00
N GLN A 523 1.03 -9.46 55.32
CA GLN A 523 1.65 -8.18 55.62
C GLN A 523 2.72 -8.33 56.70
N LEU A 524 3.91 -7.77 56.46
CA LEU A 524 4.86 -7.40 57.50
C LEU A 524 4.94 -5.87 57.53
N GLN A 525 4.40 -5.33 58.62
CA GLN A 525 4.56 -3.96 59.04
C GLN A 525 6.00 -3.71 59.50
N THR A 526 6.38 -2.45 59.32
CA THR A 526 7.56 -1.73 59.79
C THR A 526 7.98 -2.00 61.24
N SER A 527 9.28 -2.20 61.44
CA SER A 527 10.10 -1.50 62.44
C SER A 527 11.56 -1.58 62.02
#